data_AF-A0A929L2G6-F1
#
_entry.id   AF-A0A929L2G6-F1
#
_cell.length_a   1.000
_cell.length_b   1.000
_cell.length_c   1.000
_cell.angle_alpha   90.00
_cell.angle_beta   90.00
_cell.angle_gamma   90.00
#
_symmetry.space_group_name_H-M   'P 1'
#
loop_
_entity.id
_entity.type
_entity.pdbx_description
1 polymer ?
#
loop_
_entity_poly.entity_id
_entity_poly.type
_entity_poly.pdbx_seq_one_letter_code
_entity_poly.pdbx_strand_id
1 'polypeptide(L)'
;MKKIYLTIQFLIFTVFAFGQFGKIKENPKAYIGKMFRIDTVRAQLRKYGYDRFAWDVTKHTLDGGNVPFATTEHPTSSAYSALVNKVFTCIDAGEDKYLGGYSYKYLKLQAPNLGIIYYRYQYKYDLNELQYLVNIEEEVVTKAKTADGARSLKNSADSLNNIYTGKPLWLRSGALITYTTLNGKFTNIHDDNLRFMPVMVDSVGLAISHLTPFRIYIRTSTGLRAFFNFEERKGLWYGEASGGNERQHLDQVLYLKDPVKIYKLSAADLQTIKKGVIRLGMRRDIVRLIKGDPNKINNTYYGNNHDEQWVYYNSYYYFTNGILKTVQN
;
A
#
# COMPACT_ATOMS: atom_id res chain seq x y z
N MET A 1 16.59 34.69 42.57
CA MET A 1 17.37 33.56 42.05
C MET A 1 16.47 32.34 41.97
N LYS A 2 16.02 31.97 40.76
CA LYS A 2 15.05 30.90 40.49
C LYS A 2 15.81 29.63 40.08
N LYS A 3 15.74 28.58 40.89
CA LYS A 3 16.15 27.21 40.55
C LYS A 3 14.98 26.29 40.91
N ILE A 4 14.88 25.17 40.18
CA ILE A 4 13.96 24.02 40.39
C ILE A 4 12.54 24.24 39.85
N TYR A 5 12.35 24.06 38.54
CA TYR A 5 11.08 23.61 37.92
C TYR A 5 11.37 23.20 36.48
N LEU A 6 12.05 22.06 36.25
CA LEU A 6 12.06 21.44 34.92
C LEU A 6 12.51 19.97 34.98
N THR A 7 11.92 19.17 35.86
CA THR A 7 12.18 17.71 35.85
C THR A 7 10.98 16.89 36.31
N ILE A 8 9.75 17.31 35.96
CA ILE A 8 8.54 16.46 36.06
C ILE A 8 7.59 16.82 34.91
N GLN A 9 7.98 16.52 33.68
CA GLN A 9 7.04 16.41 32.55
C GLN A 9 7.33 15.21 31.62
N PHE A 10 8.36 14.41 31.91
CA PHE A 10 8.75 13.25 31.10
C PHE A 10 8.26 11.90 31.65
N LEU A 11 7.35 11.90 32.64
CA LEU A 11 6.92 10.68 33.33
C LEU A 11 5.39 10.49 33.46
N ILE A 12 4.58 11.11 32.59
CA ILE A 12 3.10 10.88 32.52
C ILE A 12 2.65 10.54 31.08
N PHE A 13 3.51 9.97 30.24
CA PHE A 13 3.08 9.45 28.92
C PHE A 13 3.34 7.95 28.71
N THR A 14 3.80 7.23 29.72
CA THR A 14 4.11 5.79 29.63
C THR A 14 3.06 4.85 30.23
N VAL A 15 1.90 5.35 30.68
CA VAL A 15 0.83 4.51 31.27
C VAL A 15 -0.37 4.27 30.34
N PHE A 16 -0.45 4.89 29.15
CA PHE A 16 -1.56 4.65 28.20
C PHE A 16 -1.26 3.67 27.06
N ALA A 17 -0.06 3.07 27.01
CA ALA A 17 0.35 2.19 25.91
C ALA A 17 0.00 0.69 26.10
N PHE A 18 -0.67 0.31 27.19
CA PHE A 18 -1.12 -1.08 27.43
C PHE A 18 -2.62 -1.31 27.20
N GLY A 19 -3.37 -0.29 26.77
CA GLY A 19 -4.83 -0.37 26.57
C GLY A 19 -5.33 -0.50 25.12
N GLN A 20 -4.44 -0.49 24.11
CA GLN A 20 -4.85 -0.56 22.70
C GLN A 20 -4.49 -1.91 22.06
N PHE A 21 -4.92 -3.01 22.69
CA PHE A 21 -5.17 -4.23 21.93
C PHE A 21 -6.35 -3.97 20.99
N GLY A 22 -6.05 -3.73 19.71
CA GLY A 22 -6.90 -4.09 18.57
C GLY A 22 -8.33 -3.53 18.53
N LYS A 23 -8.56 -2.24 18.79
CA LYS A 23 -9.83 -1.58 18.40
C LYS A 23 -9.73 -0.94 17.02
N ILE A 24 -9.60 -1.74 15.96
CA ILE A 24 -9.69 -1.33 14.54
C ILE A 24 -10.28 -2.56 13.81
N LYS A 25 -11.50 -2.58 13.22
CA LYS A 25 -12.38 -1.49 12.73
C LYS A 25 -13.86 -1.75 13.07
N GLU A 26 -14.48 -0.80 13.76
CA GLU A 26 -15.94 -0.78 14.01
C GLU A 26 -16.77 -0.74 12.71
N ASN A 27 -16.18 -0.31 11.60
CA ASN A 27 -16.90 -0.10 10.36
C ASN A 27 -16.73 -1.28 9.37
N PRO A 28 -17.78 -2.12 9.15
CA PRO A 28 -17.72 -3.21 8.18
C PRO A 28 -17.39 -2.72 6.76
N LYS A 29 -17.72 -1.46 6.42
CA LYS A 29 -17.40 -0.88 5.11
C LYS A 29 -15.91 -0.81 4.81
N ALA A 30 -15.05 -0.88 5.82
CA ALA A 30 -13.60 -0.89 5.61
C ALA A 30 -13.06 -2.20 5.02
N TYR A 31 -13.91 -3.21 4.85
CA TYR A 31 -13.60 -4.45 4.15
C TYR A 31 -13.93 -4.41 2.66
N ILE A 32 -14.69 -3.41 2.19
CA ILE A 32 -15.08 -3.29 0.78
C ILE A 32 -13.83 -3.11 -0.09
N GLY A 33 -13.74 -3.91 -1.16
CA GLY A 33 -12.63 -3.99 -2.10
C GLY A 33 -11.52 -4.95 -1.68
N LYS A 34 -11.51 -5.46 -0.44
CA LYS A 34 -10.50 -6.42 0.03
C LYS A 34 -10.77 -7.84 -0.48
N MET A 35 -9.70 -8.62 -0.61
CA MET A 35 -9.76 -10.01 -1.00
C MET A 35 -9.58 -10.94 0.20
N PHE A 36 -10.44 -11.94 0.30
CA PHE A 36 -10.44 -12.92 1.38
C PHE A 36 -10.28 -14.33 0.82
N ARG A 37 -9.46 -15.15 1.47
CA ARG A 37 -9.41 -16.59 1.26
C ARG A 37 -10.11 -17.29 2.42
N ILE A 38 -10.87 -18.33 2.13
CA ILE A 38 -11.40 -19.21 3.16
C ILE A 38 -10.27 -20.12 3.68
N ASP A 39 -10.01 -20.08 4.97
CA ASP A 39 -8.92 -20.85 5.58
C ASP A 39 -9.29 -22.31 5.83
N THR A 40 -8.27 -23.15 6.03
CA THR A 40 -8.49 -24.53 6.46
C THR A 40 -8.96 -24.58 7.91
N VAL A 41 -9.87 -25.49 8.21
CA VAL A 41 -10.23 -25.84 9.60
C VAL A 41 -9.51 -27.12 10.03
N ARG A 42 -9.46 -27.35 11.35
CA ARG A 42 -8.89 -28.57 11.94
C ARG A 42 -9.50 -29.81 11.27
N ALA A 43 -8.68 -30.84 11.02
CA ALA A 43 -9.10 -32.02 10.27
C ALA A 43 -10.43 -32.63 10.76
N GLN A 44 -10.58 -32.77 12.09
CA GLN A 44 -11.80 -33.29 12.73
C GLN A 44 -13.06 -32.44 12.55
N LEU A 45 -12.91 -31.16 12.18
CA LEU A 45 -14.01 -30.24 11.96
C LEU A 45 -14.43 -30.15 10.49
N ARG A 46 -13.63 -30.66 9.55
CA ARG A 46 -13.90 -30.55 8.11
C ARG A 46 -15.22 -31.20 7.70
N LYS A 47 -15.65 -32.25 8.41
CA LYS A 47 -16.95 -32.89 8.18
C LYS A 47 -18.13 -31.94 8.44
N TYR A 48 -18.01 -31.02 9.40
CA TYR A 48 -19.03 -30.04 9.73
C TYR A 48 -19.06 -28.83 8.77
N GLY A 49 -18.03 -28.65 7.95
CA GLY A 49 -17.96 -27.55 7.01
C GLY A 49 -17.66 -26.19 7.65
N TYR A 50 -18.26 -25.14 7.09
CA TYR A 50 -18.14 -23.75 7.53
C TYR A 50 -19.51 -23.20 7.92
N ASP A 51 -19.65 -22.67 9.12
CA ASP A 51 -20.87 -21.96 9.52
C ASP A 51 -20.85 -20.49 9.05
N ARG A 52 -21.96 -19.78 9.30
CA ARG A 52 -22.15 -18.33 9.07
C ARG A 52 -22.15 -17.84 7.62
N PHE A 53 -22.10 -18.74 6.64
CA PHE A 53 -22.34 -18.39 5.24
C PHE A 53 -23.83 -18.42 4.89
N ALA A 54 -24.28 -17.48 4.07
CA ALA A 54 -25.66 -17.40 3.62
C ALA A 54 -25.78 -16.94 2.16
N TRP A 55 -26.84 -17.36 1.46
CA TRP A 55 -27.22 -16.80 0.16
C TRP A 55 -27.90 -15.45 0.30
N ASP A 56 -28.65 -15.25 1.37
CA ASP A 56 -29.41 -14.05 1.67
C ASP A 56 -29.21 -13.66 3.14
N VAL A 57 -28.73 -12.44 3.39
CA VAL A 57 -28.51 -11.94 4.74
C VAL A 57 -29.82 -11.69 5.50
N THR A 58 -30.94 -11.56 4.78
CA THR A 58 -32.26 -11.25 5.37
C THR A 58 -33.04 -12.49 5.85
N LYS A 59 -32.55 -13.70 5.56
CA LYS A 59 -33.19 -14.97 5.95
C LYS A 59 -32.38 -15.69 7.04
N HIS A 60 -32.97 -16.56 7.84
CA HIS A 60 -32.20 -17.35 8.81
C HIS A 60 -31.37 -18.42 8.07
N THR A 61 -30.24 -18.87 8.62
CA THR A 61 -29.51 -20.04 8.09
C THR A 61 -30.17 -21.38 8.43
N LEU A 62 -31.19 -21.35 9.29
CA LEU A 62 -32.03 -22.51 9.64
C LEU A 62 -33.26 -22.61 8.73
N ASP A 63 -33.59 -21.52 8.01
CA ASP A 63 -34.61 -21.52 6.98
C ASP A 63 -34.01 -22.28 5.79
N GLY A 64 -34.28 -23.59 5.74
CA GLY A 64 -33.63 -24.53 4.83
C GLY A 64 -33.41 -23.97 3.43
N GLY A 65 -32.18 -24.13 2.92
CA GLY A 65 -31.79 -23.64 1.59
C GLY A 65 -31.12 -22.26 1.57
N ASN A 66 -31.02 -21.55 2.70
CA ASN A 66 -30.26 -20.29 2.76
C ASN A 66 -28.75 -20.46 2.97
N VAL A 67 -28.26 -21.68 3.19
CA VAL A 67 -26.81 -21.94 3.38
C VAL A 67 -26.19 -22.40 2.05
N PRO A 68 -25.15 -21.73 1.54
CA PRO A 68 -24.51 -22.12 0.29
C PRO A 68 -23.79 -23.44 0.42
N PHE A 69 -23.99 -24.34 -0.53
CA PHE A 69 -23.30 -25.64 -0.59
C PHE A 69 -23.53 -26.53 0.65
N ALA A 70 -24.70 -26.43 1.29
CA ALA A 70 -25.01 -27.26 2.46
C ALA A 70 -25.07 -28.76 2.10
N THR A 71 -24.64 -29.61 3.03
CA THR A 71 -24.80 -31.07 2.91
C THR A 71 -26.07 -31.53 3.62
N THR A 72 -26.56 -32.72 3.27
CA THR A 72 -27.69 -33.34 3.97
C THR A 72 -27.41 -33.61 5.45
N GLU A 73 -26.15 -33.93 5.78
CA GLU A 73 -25.70 -34.20 7.16
C GLU A 73 -25.60 -32.92 8.00
N HIS A 74 -25.29 -31.78 7.37
CA HIS A 74 -25.07 -30.49 8.04
C HIS A 74 -25.76 -29.36 7.26
N PRO A 75 -27.11 -29.27 7.31
CA PRO A 75 -27.88 -28.32 6.51
C PRO A 75 -27.64 -26.85 6.88
N THR A 76 -26.99 -26.60 8.02
CA THR A 76 -26.71 -25.27 8.56
C THR A 76 -25.30 -24.76 8.26
N SER A 77 -24.50 -25.57 7.55
CA SER A 77 -23.10 -25.27 7.27
C SER A 77 -22.77 -25.52 5.81
N SER A 78 -21.93 -24.67 5.23
CA SER A 78 -21.41 -24.85 3.88
C SER A 78 -20.37 -25.98 3.84
N ALA A 79 -20.43 -26.84 2.83
CA ALA A 79 -19.46 -27.93 2.66
C ALA A 79 -18.01 -27.43 2.61
N TYR A 80 -17.13 -28.08 3.38
CA TYR A 80 -15.71 -27.71 3.45
C TYR A 80 -15.04 -27.68 2.07
N SER A 81 -15.25 -28.73 1.27
CA SER A 81 -14.65 -28.87 -0.07
C SER A 81 -15.12 -27.81 -1.06
N ALA A 82 -16.31 -27.22 -0.85
CA ALA A 82 -16.85 -26.18 -1.72
C ALA A 82 -16.15 -24.83 -1.51
N LEU A 83 -15.80 -24.50 -0.26
CA LEU A 83 -15.32 -23.18 0.11
C LEU A 83 -13.82 -23.09 0.42
N VAL A 84 -13.16 -24.16 0.88
CA VAL A 84 -11.75 -24.07 1.30
C VAL A 84 -10.85 -23.52 0.19
N ASN A 85 -9.96 -22.60 0.55
CA ASN A 85 -9.03 -21.91 -0.35
C ASN A 85 -9.67 -21.09 -1.48
N LYS A 86 -11.00 -20.97 -1.52
CA LYS A 86 -11.67 -20.09 -2.46
C LYS A 86 -11.41 -18.64 -2.07
N VAL A 87 -11.27 -17.80 -3.09
CA VAL A 87 -10.94 -16.39 -2.96
C VAL A 87 -12.15 -15.56 -3.36
N PHE A 88 -12.48 -14.58 -2.52
CA PHE A 88 -13.61 -13.69 -2.68
C PHE A 88 -13.18 -12.24 -2.61
N THR A 89 -13.85 -11.37 -3.35
CA THR A 89 -13.77 -9.92 -3.16
C THR A 89 -14.96 -9.47 -2.32
N CYS A 90 -14.74 -8.69 -1.26
CA CYS A 90 -15.83 -8.06 -0.54
C CYS A 90 -16.35 -6.86 -1.34
N ILE A 91 -17.57 -6.96 -1.84
CA ILE A 91 -18.19 -5.94 -2.70
C ILE A 91 -19.16 -5.03 -1.94
N ASP A 92 -19.60 -5.44 -0.76
CA ASP A 92 -20.41 -4.65 0.15
C ASP A 92 -20.26 -5.20 1.58
N ALA A 93 -20.60 -4.40 2.59
CA ALA A 93 -20.55 -4.81 3.98
C ALA A 93 -21.43 -3.92 4.85
N GLY A 94 -22.07 -4.49 5.86
CA GLY A 94 -23.04 -3.78 6.67
C GLY A 94 -23.40 -4.46 7.98
N GLU A 95 -24.43 -3.92 8.62
CA GLU A 95 -25.04 -4.50 9.82
C GLU A 95 -26.13 -5.50 9.43
N ASP A 96 -26.18 -6.62 10.13
CA ASP A 96 -27.25 -7.61 10.03
C ASP A 96 -28.19 -7.43 11.23
N LYS A 97 -29.41 -6.95 10.96
CA LYS A 97 -30.43 -6.62 11.96
C LYS A 97 -31.34 -7.80 12.31
N TYR A 98 -31.16 -8.97 11.69
CA TYR A 98 -32.18 -10.00 11.63
C TYR A 98 -32.23 -10.92 12.87
N LEU A 99 -31.17 -10.99 13.69
CA LEU A 99 -31.04 -12.03 14.72
C LEU A 99 -31.18 -11.49 16.15
N GLY A 100 -32.43 -11.38 16.62
CA GLY A 100 -32.77 -11.56 18.04
C GLY A 100 -31.99 -10.70 19.06
N GLY A 101 -31.71 -9.43 18.75
CA GLY A 101 -31.02 -8.51 19.67
C GLY A 101 -29.50 -8.63 19.69
N TYR A 102 -28.90 -9.51 18.88
CA TYR A 102 -27.46 -9.58 18.68
C TYR A 102 -27.03 -8.67 17.52
N SER A 103 -25.97 -7.87 17.73
CA SER A 103 -25.38 -7.02 16.70
C SER A 103 -24.47 -7.84 15.77
N TYR A 104 -25.06 -8.46 14.75
CA TYR A 104 -24.31 -9.10 13.67
C TYR A 104 -23.92 -8.09 12.60
N LYS A 105 -22.83 -8.40 11.89
CA LYS A 105 -22.38 -7.71 10.70
C LYS A 105 -22.24 -8.72 9.56
N TYR A 106 -22.21 -8.24 8.34
CA TYR A 106 -22.00 -9.08 7.17
C TYR A 106 -20.95 -8.53 6.22
N LEU A 107 -20.31 -9.44 5.50
CA LEU A 107 -19.55 -9.16 4.29
C LEU A 107 -20.28 -9.79 3.10
N LYS A 108 -20.58 -9.01 2.07
CA LYS A 108 -21.06 -9.49 0.78
C LYS A 108 -19.85 -9.84 -0.09
N LEU A 109 -19.69 -11.12 -0.35
CA LEU A 109 -18.50 -11.70 -0.97
C LEU A 109 -18.83 -12.20 -2.37
N GLN A 110 -18.04 -11.81 -3.36
CA GLN A 110 -18.18 -12.25 -4.75
C GLN A 110 -16.98 -13.09 -5.18
N ALA A 111 -17.25 -14.24 -5.80
CA ALA A 111 -16.24 -15.05 -6.49
C ALA A 111 -16.72 -15.42 -7.91
N PRO A 112 -15.84 -15.39 -8.93
CA PRO A 112 -16.25 -15.59 -10.33
C PRO A 112 -17.05 -16.87 -10.59
N ASN A 113 -16.70 -17.98 -9.93
CA ASN A 113 -17.28 -19.30 -10.18
C ASN A 113 -18.32 -19.72 -9.13
N LEU A 114 -18.54 -18.92 -8.09
CA LEU A 114 -19.45 -19.26 -6.98
C LEU A 114 -20.56 -18.22 -6.79
N GLY A 115 -20.51 -17.10 -7.51
CA GLY A 115 -21.48 -16.02 -7.39
C GLY A 115 -21.27 -15.19 -6.12
N ILE A 116 -22.38 -14.73 -5.55
CA ILE A 116 -22.41 -13.90 -4.36
C ILE A 116 -22.85 -14.74 -3.17
N ILE A 117 -22.07 -14.69 -2.09
CA ILE A 117 -22.41 -15.24 -0.78
C ILE A 117 -22.21 -14.16 0.29
N TYR A 118 -22.83 -14.36 1.44
CA TYR A 118 -22.69 -13.49 2.59
C TYR A 118 -21.97 -14.24 3.71
N TYR A 119 -21.01 -13.58 4.36
CA TYR A 119 -20.40 -14.08 5.59
C TYR A 119 -20.86 -13.23 6.77
N ARG A 120 -21.48 -13.86 7.77
CA ARG A 120 -21.97 -13.19 8.97
C ARG A 120 -20.97 -13.33 10.10
N TYR A 121 -20.83 -12.29 10.91
CA TYR A 121 -19.96 -12.35 12.07
C TYR A 121 -20.51 -11.52 13.23
N GLN A 122 -20.22 -11.97 14.44
CA GLN A 122 -20.68 -11.33 15.66
C GLN A 122 -19.59 -10.39 16.18
N TYR A 123 -19.96 -9.13 16.43
CA TYR A 123 -19.01 -8.12 16.86
C TYR A 123 -18.66 -8.19 18.36
N LYS A 124 -19.56 -8.74 19.20
CA LYS A 124 -19.52 -8.51 20.65
C LYS A 124 -18.68 -9.51 21.46
N TYR A 125 -18.32 -10.67 20.90
CA TYR A 125 -17.82 -11.80 21.72
C TYR A 125 -16.57 -12.53 21.24
N ASP A 126 -15.91 -12.13 20.14
CA ASP A 126 -14.80 -12.94 19.61
C ASP A 126 -13.55 -12.15 19.23
N LEU A 127 -12.40 -12.61 19.72
CA LEU A 127 -11.05 -12.15 19.35
C LEU A 127 -10.68 -12.54 17.90
N ASN A 128 -11.59 -13.18 17.15
CA ASN A 128 -11.42 -13.62 15.76
C ASN A 128 -12.69 -13.31 14.95
N GLU A 129 -12.99 -12.02 14.73
CA GLU A 129 -14.19 -11.53 14.02
C GLU A 129 -14.40 -12.18 12.63
N LEU A 130 -13.37 -12.74 12.02
CA LEU A 130 -13.37 -13.37 10.70
C LEU A 130 -12.80 -14.79 10.76
N GLN A 131 -13.32 -15.64 11.66
CA GLN A 131 -12.78 -16.97 11.98
C GLN A 131 -12.38 -17.84 10.77
N TYR A 132 -13.11 -17.75 9.66
CA TYR A 132 -12.81 -18.52 8.44
C TYR A 132 -12.24 -17.69 7.30
N LEU A 133 -12.28 -16.37 7.39
CA LEU A 133 -11.84 -15.48 6.33
C LEU A 133 -10.48 -14.90 6.68
N VAL A 134 -9.51 -15.29 5.86
CA VAL A 134 -8.18 -14.70 5.90
C VAL A 134 -8.13 -13.59 4.87
N ASN A 135 -7.98 -12.35 5.32
CA ASN A 135 -7.66 -11.26 4.40
C ASN A 135 -6.30 -11.57 3.76
N ILE A 136 -6.28 -11.79 2.44
CA ILE A 136 -5.08 -12.25 1.72
C ILE A 136 -3.96 -11.22 1.84
N GLU A 137 -4.30 -9.94 1.86
CA GLU A 137 -3.33 -8.86 2.05
C GLU A 137 -2.66 -8.94 3.44
N GLU A 138 -3.41 -9.37 4.46
CA GLU A 138 -2.91 -9.51 5.83
C GLU A 138 -2.25 -10.88 6.08
N GLU A 139 -2.60 -11.93 5.35
CA GLU A 139 -1.96 -13.25 5.46
C GLU A 139 -0.53 -13.23 4.98
N VAL A 140 -0.27 -12.53 3.88
CA VAL A 140 1.07 -12.40 3.32
C VAL A 140 1.98 -11.67 4.30
N VAL A 141 1.44 -10.65 4.97
CA VAL A 141 2.09 -10.01 6.12
C VAL A 141 2.34 -11.02 7.25
N THR A 142 1.36 -11.90 7.51
CA THR A 142 1.38 -12.86 8.62
C THR A 142 2.37 -14.01 8.43
N LYS A 143 2.56 -14.50 7.20
CA LYS A 143 3.59 -15.52 6.93
C LYS A 143 5.01 -14.96 6.96
N ALA A 144 5.17 -13.63 6.91
CA ALA A 144 6.41 -12.95 7.26
C ALA A 144 6.59 -12.71 8.79
N LYS A 145 5.65 -13.12 9.66
CA LYS A 145 5.59 -12.80 11.11
C LYS A 145 6.39 -13.68 12.08
N THR A 146 7.20 -14.65 11.67
CA THR A 146 7.89 -15.52 12.66
C THR A 146 9.11 -14.92 13.35
N ALA A 147 9.32 -13.59 13.31
CA ALA A 147 10.32 -12.91 14.14
C ALA A 147 9.83 -11.51 14.55
N ASP A 148 10.25 -11.02 15.72
CA ASP A 148 9.89 -9.73 16.35
C ASP A 148 9.87 -8.49 15.41
N GLY A 149 10.53 -8.57 14.26
CA GLY A 149 10.49 -7.56 13.20
C GLY A 149 9.09 -7.23 12.65
N ALA A 150 8.12 -8.14 12.68
CA ALA A 150 6.83 -7.88 12.03
C ALA A 150 5.91 -6.92 12.82
N ARG A 151 5.99 -6.92 14.15
CA ARG A 151 5.29 -5.92 14.97
C ARG A 151 5.84 -4.53 14.72
N SER A 152 7.16 -4.44 14.61
CA SER A 152 7.87 -3.20 14.25
C SER A 152 7.45 -2.72 12.85
N LEU A 153 7.41 -3.60 11.84
CA LEU A 153 6.97 -3.25 10.50
C LEU A 153 5.51 -2.80 10.45
N LYS A 154 4.60 -3.46 11.16
CA LYS A 154 3.20 -3.01 11.21
C LYS A 154 3.07 -1.63 11.85
N ASN A 155 3.76 -1.40 12.98
CA ASN A 155 3.76 -0.09 13.63
C ASN A 155 4.36 1.00 12.71
N SER A 156 5.42 0.68 11.96
CA SER A 156 5.97 1.56 10.92
C SER A 156 4.93 1.82 9.83
N ALA A 157 4.23 0.79 9.32
CA ALA A 157 3.20 0.96 8.30
C ALA A 157 2.04 1.85 8.79
N ASP A 158 1.56 1.64 10.01
CA ASP A 158 0.51 2.45 10.63
C ASP A 158 0.99 3.91 10.82
N SER A 159 2.25 4.10 11.22
CA SER A 159 2.87 5.44 11.35
C SER A 159 2.98 6.14 10.00
N LEU A 160 3.46 5.43 8.97
CA LEU A 160 3.54 5.94 7.60
C LEU A 160 2.15 6.25 7.05
N ASN A 161 1.16 5.41 7.34
CA ASN A 161 -0.23 5.63 6.96
C ASN A 161 -0.75 6.94 7.58
N ASN A 162 -0.49 7.19 8.86
CA ASN A 162 -0.85 8.44 9.52
C ASN A 162 -0.09 9.66 8.96
N ILE A 163 1.17 9.46 8.55
CA ILE A 163 1.99 10.53 7.96
C ILE A 163 1.50 10.90 6.56
N TYR A 164 1.14 9.94 5.72
CA TYR A 164 0.94 10.18 4.29
C TYR A 164 -0.52 10.20 3.83
N THR A 165 -1.43 9.48 4.49
CA THR A 165 -2.83 9.37 4.02
C THR A 165 -3.48 10.75 3.92
N GLY A 166 -4.17 10.99 2.80
CA GLY A 166 -4.81 12.27 2.52
C GLY A 166 -3.85 13.41 2.18
N LYS A 167 -2.54 13.16 2.08
CA LYS A 167 -1.58 14.17 1.61
C LYS A 167 -1.36 14.07 0.10
N PRO A 168 -1.17 15.22 -0.58
CA PRO A 168 -0.72 15.22 -1.96
C PRO A 168 0.76 14.85 -2.02
N LEU A 169 1.10 13.96 -2.95
CA LEU A 169 2.46 13.66 -3.40
C LEU A 169 2.51 13.89 -4.93
N TRP A 170 3.69 13.86 -5.54
CA TRP A 170 3.83 14.10 -6.99
C TRP A 170 4.64 12.99 -7.66
N LEU A 171 4.17 12.51 -8.80
CA LEU A 171 4.86 11.45 -9.54
C LEU A 171 6.22 11.94 -10.08
N ARG A 172 7.27 11.13 -9.90
CA ARG A 172 8.59 11.37 -10.54
C ARG A 172 8.66 10.89 -11.98
N SER A 173 7.87 9.88 -12.32
CA SER A 173 7.92 9.20 -13.61
C SER A 173 6.75 9.58 -14.51
N GLY A 174 6.98 9.51 -15.83
CA GLY A 174 5.93 9.49 -16.86
C GLY A 174 5.31 8.10 -17.06
N ALA A 175 5.68 7.13 -16.21
CA ALA A 175 5.15 5.78 -16.22
C ALA A 175 4.53 5.45 -14.86
N LEU A 176 3.38 4.77 -14.88
CA LEU A 176 2.66 4.36 -13.70
C LEU A 176 2.25 2.89 -13.82
N ILE A 177 2.72 2.07 -12.89
CA ILE A 177 2.22 0.70 -12.74
C ILE A 177 0.89 0.81 -11.98
N THR A 178 -0.18 0.47 -12.69
CA THR A 178 -1.55 0.51 -12.18
C THR A 178 -2.03 -0.91 -11.91
N TYR A 179 -2.91 -1.05 -10.92
CA TYR A 179 -3.60 -2.29 -10.61
C TYR A 179 -5.10 -2.05 -10.68
N THR A 180 -5.76 -2.74 -11.61
CA THR A 180 -7.21 -2.72 -11.72
C THR A 180 -7.79 -3.95 -11.03
N THR A 181 -8.60 -3.72 -10.00
CA THR A 181 -9.37 -4.76 -9.32
C THR A 181 -10.39 -5.42 -10.23
N LEU A 182 -10.85 -4.73 -11.29
CA LEU A 182 -11.82 -5.28 -12.24
C LEU A 182 -11.28 -6.52 -12.96
N ASN A 183 -10.00 -6.51 -13.34
CA ASN A 183 -9.41 -7.56 -14.17
C ASN A 183 -8.24 -8.30 -13.48
N GLY A 184 -7.86 -7.90 -12.27
CA GLY A 184 -6.73 -8.48 -11.53
C GLY A 184 -5.39 -8.34 -12.26
N LYS A 185 -5.29 -7.41 -13.22
CA LYS A 185 -4.12 -7.25 -14.08
C LYS A 185 -3.35 -5.98 -13.74
N PHE A 186 -2.03 -6.12 -13.81
CA PHE A 186 -1.10 -5.01 -13.82
C PHE A 186 -1.05 -4.40 -15.21
N THR A 187 -1.17 -3.09 -15.29
CA THR A 187 -1.00 -2.34 -16.54
C THR A 187 0.00 -1.23 -16.33
N ASN A 188 0.96 -1.10 -17.24
CA ASN A 188 1.89 0.01 -17.24
C ASN A 188 1.34 1.09 -18.16
N ILE A 189 1.05 2.26 -17.60
CA ILE A 189 0.57 3.41 -18.35
C ILE A 189 1.76 4.33 -18.55
N HIS A 190 2.05 4.64 -19.81
CA HIS A 190 3.05 5.62 -20.21
C HIS A 190 2.34 6.86 -20.75
N ASP A 191 2.50 7.99 -20.07
CA ASP A 191 1.99 9.29 -20.48
C ASP A 191 2.87 10.38 -19.87
N ASP A 192 3.44 11.22 -20.72
CA ASP A 192 4.29 12.34 -20.34
C ASP A 192 3.61 13.30 -19.36
N ASN A 193 2.29 13.35 -19.33
CA ASN A 193 1.51 14.15 -18.39
C ASN A 193 1.49 13.60 -16.97
N LEU A 194 1.87 12.33 -16.75
CA LEU A 194 1.97 11.74 -15.42
C LEU A 194 3.10 12.37 -14.62
N ARG A 195 4.19 12.80 -15.26
CA ARG A 195 5.32 13.41 -14.54
C ARG A 195 4.89 14.71 -13.87
N PHE A 196 5.17 14.79 -12.57
CA PHE A 196 4.74 15.84 -11.64
C PHE A 196 3.22 15.99 -11.48
N MET A 197 2.44 15.01 -11.92
CA MET A 197 1.01 15.00 -11.61
C MET A 197 0.84 14.82 -10.09
N PRO A 198 0.03 15.66 -9.43
CA PRO A 198 -0.32 15.45 -8.04
C PRO A 198 -1.18 14.20 -7.88
N VAL A 199 -0.90 13.43 -6.85
CA VAL A 199 -1.63 12.22 -6.48
C VAL A 199 -1.96 12.28 -4.99
N MET A 200 -3.13 11.79 -4.63
CA MET A 200 -3.57 11.67 -3.24
C MET A 200 -3.24 10.29 -2.72
N VAL A 201 -2.71 10.21 -1.51
CA VAL A 201 -2.48 8.92 -0.84
C VAL A 201 -3.79 8.43 -0.24
N ASP A 202 -4.29 7.30 -0.76
CA ASP A 202 -5.50 6.65 -0.23
C ASP A 202 -5.16 5.85 1.05
N SER A 203 -4.01 5.15 1.08
CA SER A 203 -3.52 4.43 2.27
C SER A 203 -2.06 4.00 2.12
N VAL A 204 -1.41 3.68 3.24
CA VAL A 204 -0.14 2.95 3.31
C VAL A 204 -0.37 1.65 4.08
N GLY A 205 0.19 0.56 3.57
CA GLY A 205 0.13 -0.75 4.22
C GLY A 205 1.44 -1.49 4.05
N LEU A 206 1.38 -2.79 4.31
CA LEU A 206 2.51 -3.67 4.10
C LEU A 206 2.44 -4.27 2.69
N ALA A 207 3.60 -4.43 2.07
CA ALA A 207 3.75 -5.12 0.81
C ALA A 207 4.06 -6.61 1.03
N ILE A 208 4.03 -7.34 -0.07
CA ILE A 208 4.40 -8.76 -0.11
C ILE A 208 5.92 -8.95 -0.06
N SER A 209 6.68 -7.95 -0.51
CA SER A 209 8.13 -8.03 -0.63
C SER A 209 8.83 -7.68 0.68
N HIS A 210 9.78 -8.50 1.12
CA HIS A 210 10.64 -8.19 2.26
C HIS A 210 11.67 -7.09 1.95
N LEU A 211 12.02 -6.89 0.68
CA LEU A 211 12.95 -5.84 0.25
C LEU A 211 12.30 -4.45 0.21
N THR A 212 10.99 -4.41 0.00
CA THR A 212 10.18 -3.20 -0.06
C THR A 212 8.91 -3.42 0.75
N PRO A 213 9.03 -3.49 2.10
CA PRO A 213 7.98 -4.02 2.98
C PRO A 213 6.75 -3.13 3.11
N PHE A 214 6.78 -1.91 2.60
CA PHE A 214 5.65 -0.99 2.62
C PHE A 214 5.05 -0.86 1.23
N ARG A 215 3.74 -0.66 1.17
CA ARG A 215 3.03 -0.32 -0.06
C ARG A 215 2.24 0.96 0.15
N ILE A 216 2.39 1.90 -0.77
CA ILE A 216 1.56 3.10 -0.82
C ILE A 216 0.53 2.96 -1.94
N TYR A 217 -0.74 3.19 -1.63
CA TYR A 217 -1.82 3.28 -2.60
C TYR A 217 -2.13 4.75 -2.86
N ILE A 218 -2.13 5.12 -4.14
CA ILE A 218 -2.34 6.50 -4.58
C ILE A 218 -3.49 6.59 -5.58
N ARG A 219 -4.06 7.78 -5.68
CA ARG A 219 -5.12 8.12 -6.61
C ARG A 219 -4.81 9.42 -7.34
N THR A 220 -4.93 9.41 -8.66
CA THR A 220 -4.78 10.60 -9.50
C THR A 220 -6.03 11.49 -9.41
N SER A 221 -5.94 12.72 -9.94
CA SER A 221 -7.10 13.60 -10.07
C SER A 221 -8.19 13.03 -10.98
N THR A 222 -7.85 12.14 -11.92
CA THR A 222 -8.80 11.44 -12.79
C THR A 222 -9.46 10.23 -12.12
N GLY A 223 -9.10 9.92 -10.87
CA GLY A 223 -9.62 8.77 -10.12
C GLY A 223 -8.88 7.45 -10.38
N LEU A 224 -7.87 7.45 -11.25
CA LEU A 224 -7.02 6.28 -11.48
C LEU A 224 -6.26 5.91 -10.20
N ARG A 225 -6.25 4.62 -9.87
CA ARG A 225 -5.54 4.09 -8.70
C ARG A 225 -4.27 3.35 -9.12
N ALA A 226 -3.22 3.53 -8.33
CA ALA A 226 -1.95 2.86 -8.49
C ALA A 226 -1.32 2.55 -7.13
N PHE A 227 -0.25 1.78 -7.13
CA PHE A 227 0.53 1.54 -5.92
C PHE A 227 2.02 1.44 -6.21
N PHE A 228 2.83 1.67 -5.17
CA PHE A 228 4.26 1.43 -5.18
C PHE A 228 4.66 0.67 -3.93
N ASN A 229 5.56 -0.30 -4.06
CA ASN A 229 6.21 -0.89 -2.90
C ASN A 229 7.47 -0.07 -2.60
N PHE A 230 7.78 0.16 -1.33
CA PHE A 230 8.95 0.92 -0.92
C PHE A 230 9.47 0.44 0.44
N GLU A 231 10.68 0.87 0.81
CA GLU A 231 11.22 0.74 2.16
C GLU A 231 11.32 2.09 2.88
N GLU A 232 11.23 2.07 4.22
CA GLU A 232 11.50 3.23 5.06
C GLU A 232 13.00 3.53 5.03
N ARG A 233 13.39 4.81 4.88
CA ARG A 233 14.81 5.20 5.03
C ARG A 233 15.24 4.98 6.48
N LYS A 234 15.76 3.79 6.79
CA LYS A 234 16.63 3.59 7.95
C LYS A 234 18.03 3.33 7.44
N GLY A 235 18.92 4.27 7.73
CA GLY A 235 20.32 4.22 7.31
C GLY A 235 21.05 3.01 7.88
N LEU A 236 22.08 2.62 7.11
CA LEU A 236 23.21 1.74 7.44
C LEU A 236 22.80 0.29 7.79
N TRP A 237 23.38 -0.70 7.10
CA TRP A 237 23.40 -2.13 7.46
C TRP A 237 22.39 -3.11 6.85
N TYR A 238 21.88 -2.88 5.64
CA TYR A 238 21.57 -4.01 4.79
C TYR A 238 22.24 -3.79 3.45
N GLY A 239 23.28 -4.58 3.17
CA GLY A 239 24.08 -4.46 1.96
C GLY A 239 23.21 -4.32 0.73
N GLU A 240 23.57 -3.38 -0.13
CA GLU A 240 23.10 -3.33 -1.52
C GLU A 240 23.17 -4.75 -2.06
N ALA A 241 22.01 -5.38 -2.24
CA ALA A 241 21.95 -6.72 -2.78
C ALA A 241 22.57 -6.64 -4.18
N SER A 242 23.73 -7.25 -4.34
CA SER A 242 24.60 -7.29 -5.52
C SER A 242 23.96 -8.10 -6.67
N GLY A 243 22.71 -7.77 -7.02
CA GLY A 243 21.88 -8.50 -7.98
C GLY A 243 20.76 -7.69 -8.63
N GLY A 244 20.88 -6.36 -8.75
CA GLY A 244 20.02 -5.56 -9.64
C GLY A 244 18.59 -5.26 -9.15
N ASN A 245 18.22 -5.65 -7.92
CA ASN A 245 16.96 -5.25 -7.29
C ASN A 245 17.22 -4.07 -6.34
N GLU A 246 17.39 -2.86 -6.89
CA GLU A 246 17.50 -1.64 -6.09
C GLU A 246 16.29 -1.51 -5.16
N ARG A 247 16.55 -1.33 -3.88
CA ARG A 247 15.52 -1.05 -2.88
C ARG A 247 14.90 0.30 -3.20
N GLN A 248 13.60 0.31 -3.43
CA GLN A 248 12.89 1.54 -3.78
C GLN A 248 12.53 2.30 -2.50
N HIS A 249 12.97 3.54 -2.40
CA HIS A 249 12.50 4.47 -1.39
C HIS A 249 11.30 5.27 -1.92
N LEU A 250 10.44 5.72 -1.01
CA LEU A 250 9.26 6.51 -1.39
C LEU A 250 9.66 7.78 -2.16
N ASP A 251 10.77 8.41 -1.77
CA ASP A 251 11.28 9.62 -2.39
C ASP A 251 12.01 9.38 -3.72
N GLN A 252 12.19 8.13 -4.16
CA GLN A 252 12.69 7.80 -5.50
C GLN A 252 11.56 7.68 -6.53
N VAL A 253 10.34 7.36 -6.09
CA VAL A 253 9.15 7.22 -6.95
C VAL A 253 8.22 8.43 -6.89
N LEU A 254 8.20 9.15 -5.77
CA LEU A 254 7.37 10.32 -5.53
C LEU A 254 8.20 11.51 -5.04
N TYR A 255 7.76 12.73 -5.35
CA TYR A 255 8.15 13.90 -4.57
C TYR A 255 7.19 14.07 -3.40
N LEU A 256 7.76 14.33 -2.22
CA LEU A 256 6.99 14.60 -0.99
C LEU A 256 6.51 16.05 -0.89
N LYS A 257 6.92 16.88 -1.84
CA LYS A 257 6.62 18.31 -1.94
C LYS A 257 6.50 18.65 -3.42
N ASP A 258 5.75 19.71 -3.72
CA ASP A 258 5.51 20.17 -5.08
C ASP A 258 6.84 20.50 -5.81
N PRO A 259 7.25 19.71 -6.80
CA PRO A 259 8.52 19.93 -7.50
C PRO A 259 8.49 21.21 -8.32
N VAL A 260 7.31 21.64 -8.80
CA VAL A 260 7.17 22.90 -9.56
C VAL A 260 7.58 24.09 -8.69
N LYS A 261 7.16 24.08 -7.42
CA LYS A 261 7.49 25.13 -6.45
C LYS A 261 8.93 25.05 -5.96
N ILE A 262 9.43 23.85 -5.66
CA ILE A 262 10.80 23.68 -5.14
C ILE A 262 11.84 24.12 -6.16
N TYR A 263 11.70 23.70 -7.41
CA TYR A 263 12.65 23.98 -8.47
C TYR A 263 12.35 25.28 -9.23
N LYS A 264 11.29 26.01 -8.81
CA LYS A 264 10.83 27.26 -9.42
C LYS A 264 10.69 27.11 -10.95
N LEU A 265 10.02 26.05 -11.38
CA LEU A 265 9.92 25.68 -12.78
C LEU A 265 8.98 26.64 -13.52
N SER A 266 9.43 27.14 -14.67
CA SER A 266 8.56 27.87 -15.60
C SER A 266 7.67 26.91 -16.38
N ALA A 267 6.65 27.44 -17.07
CA ALA A 267 5.82 26.64 -17.98
C ALA A 267 6.67 25.98 -19.10
N ALA A 268 7.70 26.67 -19.58
CA ALA A 268 8.63 26.16 -20.59
C ALA A 268 9.49 25.01 -20.03
N ASP A 269 9.95 25.11 -18.79
CA ASP A 269 10.68 24.04 -18.11
C ASP A 269 9.80 22.80 -17.96
N LEU A 270 8.54 22.97 -17.53
CA LEU A 270 7.59 21.86 -17.39
C LEU A 270 7.33 21.13 -18.71
N GLN A 271 7.12 21.87 -19.79
CA GLN A 271 6.94 21.26 -21.11
C GLN A 271 8.18 20.48 -21.55
N THR A 272 9.36 21.06 -21.32
CA THR A 272 10.64 20.42 -21.61
C THR A 272 10.82 19.12 -20.84
N ILE A 273 10.54 19.16 -19.53
CA ILE A 273 10.69 18.02 -18.63
C ILE A 273 9.72 16.90 -19.00
N LYS A 274 8.45 17.24 -19.26
CA LYS A 274 7.44 16.25 -19.66
C LYS A 274 7.82 15.55 -20.97
N LYS A 275 8.34 16.29 -21.96
CA LYS A 275 8.82 15.73 -23.23
C LYS A 275 10.12 14.91 -23.11
N GLY A 276 10.81 14.99 -21.97
CA GLY A 276 12.07 14.28 -21.75
C GLY A 276 13.24 14.74 -22.64
N VAL A 277 13.15 15.94 -23.23
CA VAL A 277 14.16 16.46 -24.17
C VAL A 277 15.25 17.20 -23.42
N ILE A 278 16.51 16.83 -23.67
CA ILE A 278 17.69 17.50 -23.09
C ILE A 278 18.40 18.29 -24.18
N ARG A 279 18.80 19.53 -23.86
CA ARG A 279 19.53 20.43 -24.77
C ARG A 279 20.65 21.12 -24.03
N LEU A 280 21.69 21.49 -24.77
CA LEU A 280 22.78 22.33 -24.24
C LEU A 280 22.20 23.65 -23.71
N GLY A 281 22.84 24.18 -22.67
CA GLY A 281 22.36 25.38 -21.96
C GLY A 281 21.32 25.10 -20.86
N MET A 282 20.81 23.87 -20.73
CA MET A 282 19.90 23.54 -19.62
C MET A 282 20.60 23.56 -18.27
N ARG A 283 19.88 24.01 -17.24
CA ARG A 283 20.33 23.92 -15.86
C ARG A 283 20.38 22.45 -15.40
N ARG A 284 21.33 22.14 -14.53
CA ARG A 284 21.52 20.78 -13.98
C ARG A 284 20.27 20.20 -13.29
N ASP A 285 19.48 21.03 -12.62
CA ASP A 285 18.26 20.60 -11.95
C ASP A 285 17.20 20.13 -12.95
N ILE A 286 17.03 20.82 -14.07
CA ILE A 286 16.15 20.41 -15.17
C ILE A 286 16.61 19.10 -15.79
N VAL A 287 17.92 18.94 -16.03
CA VAL A 287 18.47 17.69 -16.57
C VAL A 287 18.25 16.53 -15.60
N ARG A 288 18.45 16.73 -14.29
CA ARG A 288 18.15 15.73 -13.26
C ARG A 288 16.67 15.36 -13.20
N LEU A 289 15.79 16.36 -13.33
CA LEU A 289 14.34 16.14 -13.35
C LEU A 289 13.88 15.33 -14.57
N ILE A 290 14.64 15.34 -15.67
CA ILE A 290 14.39 14.54 -16.86
C ILE A 290 14.98 13.14 -16.72
N LYS A 291 16.28 13.04 -16.43
CA LYS A 291 17.04 11.78 -16.44
C LYS A 291 16.96 10.96 -15.16
N GLY A 292 16.66 11.59 -14.03
CA GLY A 292 16.89 11.00 -12.72
C GLY A 292 18.32 11.25 -12.22
N ASP A 293 18.64 10.66 -11.07
CA ASP A 293 19.93 10.80 -10.42
C ASP A 293 21.02 10.01 -11.18
N PRO A 294 22.22 10.60 -11.37
CA PRO A 294 23.33 9.89 -12.02
C PRO A 294 23.94 8.82 -11.11
N ASN A 295 24.56 7.80 -11.71
CA ASN A 295 25.28 6.76 -10.96
C ASN A 295 26.51 7.33 -10.25
N LYS A 296 27.17 8.33 -10.86
CA LYS A 296 28.33 9.01 -10.29
C LYS A 296 28.37 10.47 -10.73
N ILE A 297 28.87 11.33 -9.86
CA ILE A 297 29.19 12.73 -10.18
C ILE A 297 30.67 12.96 -9.90
N ASN A 298 31.46 13.21 -10.95
CA ASN A 298 32.82 13.69 -10.82
C ASN A 298 32.79 15.22 -10.80
N ASN A 299 33.49 15.83 -9.85
CA ASN A 299 33.54 17.29 -9.69
C ASN A 299 34.95 17.79 -9.92
N THR A 300 35.09 18.94 -10.56
CA THR A 300 36.37 19.64 -10.70
C THR A 300 36.16 21.13 -10.43
N TYR A 301 37.00 21.68 -9.55
CA TYR A 301 36.97 23.09 -9.18
C TYR A 301 38.31 23.71 -9.61
N TYR A 302 38.26 24.80 -10.40
CA TYR A 302 39.44 25.56 -10.77
C TYR A 302 39.10 27.05 -10.92
N GLY A 303 39.81 27.89 -10.19
CA GLY A 303 39.46 29.30 -10.07
C GLY A 303 38.01 29.47 -9.60
N ASN A 304 37.22 30.23 -10.37
CA ASN A 304 35.79 30.46 -10.10
C ASN A 304 34.86 29.49 -10.84
N ASN A 305 35.41 28.49 -11.54
CA ASN A 305 34.61 27.52 -12.30
C ASN A 305 34.38 26.23 -11.51
N HIS A 306 33.17 25.71 -11.64
CA HIS A 306 32.77 24.40 -11.15
C HIS A 306 32.28 23.55 -12.32
N ASP A 307 33.05 22.53 -12.67
CA ASP A 307 32.68 21.56 -13.68
C ASP A 307 32.18 20.26 -13.03
N GLU A 308 31.08 19.72 -13.55
CA GLU A 308 30.50 18.43 -13.13
C GLU A 308 30.40 17.49 -14.33
N GLN A 309 30.85 16.26 -14.17
CA GLN A 309 30.56 15.17 -15.10
C GLN A 309 29.61 14.19 -14.42
N TRP A 310 28.38 14.09 -14.93
CA TRP A 310 27.38 13.14 -14.48
C TRP A 310 27.48 11.89 -15.33
N VAL A 311 27.79 10.78 -14.68
CA VAL A 311 27.94 9.47 -15.32
C VAL A 311 26.66 8.68 -15.14
N TYR A 312 26.07 8.29 -16.25
CA TYR A 312 25.03 7.27 -16.35
C TYR A 312 25.60 6.04 -17.05
N TYR A 313 24.87 4.91 -16.99
CA TYR A 313 25.32 3.64 -17.56
C TYR A 313 25.89 3.75 -19.00
N ASN A 314 25.18 4.44 -19.90
CA ASN A 314 25.58 4.61 -21.31
C ASN A 314 25.63 6.09 -21.75
N SER A 315 25.84 7.04 -20.84
CA SER A 315 25.97 8.44 -21.24
C SER A 315 26.62 9.31 -20.17
N TYR A 316 27.21 10.42 -20.63
CA TYR A 316 27.87 11.42 -19.81
C TYR A 316 27.30 12.80 -20.10
N TYR A 317 27.04 13.56 -19.03
CA TYR A 317 26.55 14.94 -19.11
C TYR A 317 27.56 15.84 -18.42
N TYR A 318 28.10 16.81 -19.15
CA TYR A 318 29.12 17.73 -18.64
C TYR A 318 28.50 19.09 -18.41
N PHE A 319 28.59 19.57 -17.17
CA PHE A 319 28.09 20.88 -16.76
C PHE A 319 29.26 21.79 -16.42
N THR A 320 29.14 23.07 -16.78
CA THR A 320 30.02 24.14 -16.31
C THR A 320 29.16 25.18 -15.61
N ASN A 321 29.48 25.46 -14.35
CA ASN A 321 28.73 26.35 -13.46
C ASN A 321 27.22 26.02 -13.44
N GLY A 322 26.90 24.71 -13.38
CA GLY A 322 25.53 24.20 -13.34
C GLY A 322 24.76 24.22 -14.66
N ILE A 323 25.41 24.55 -15.79
CA ILE A 323 24.81 24.61 -17.12
C ILE A 323 25.38 23.51 -18.02
N LEU A 324 24.51 22.74 -18.66
CA LEU A 324 24.90 21.63 -19.54
C LEU A 324 25.65 22.15 -20.78
N LYS A 325 26.87 21.66 -21.00
CA LYS A 325 27.75 22.03 -22.12
C LYS A 325 27.93 20.92 -23.14
N THR A 326 27.98 19.67 -22.68
CA THR A 326 28.24 18.52 -23.56
C THR A 326 27.40 17.32 -23.12
N VAL A 327 26.88 16.58 -24.10
CA VAL A 327 26.27 15.26 -23.92
C VAL A 327 27.08 14.27 -24.75
N GLN A 328 27.51 13.17 -24.15
CA GLN A 328 28.23 12.10 -24.80
C GLN A 328 27.47 10.79 -24.56
N ASN A 329 27.10 10.08 -25.62
CA ASN A 329 26.40 8.79 -25.57
C ASN A 329 27.32 7.68 -26.07
#